data_AF-A0A7U7PHY9-F1
#
_entry.id   AF-A0A7U7PHY9-F1
#
_cell.length_a   1.000
_cell.length_b   1.000
_cell.length_c   1.000
_cell.angle_alpha   90.00
_cell.angle_beta   90.00
_cell.angle_gamma   90.00
#
_symmetry.space_group_name_H-M   'P 1'
#
loop_
_entity.id
_entity.type
_entity.pdbx_description
1 polymer ?
#
loop_
_entity_poly.entity_id
_entity_poly.type
_entity_poly.pdbx_seq_one_letter_code
_entity_poly.pdbx_strand_id
1 'polypeptide(L)'
;KEGTKHLIGVTHKPPIIIDPVTSTYVFPTVAPSSTECIWIFPQHIKDYHAIGFNHTLITFSNMETFEIDMSLASFNNQIARTSMLHMKFSQKMRMMESNFPSMNRFFPPTTLAAEPRRYYSTMLPNNEEPNDPQDPEQ
;
A
#
# COMPACT_ATOMS: atom_id res chain seq x y z
N LYS A 1 6.65 3.28 -10.85
CA LYS A 1 6.19 3.33 -12.27
C LYS A 1 5.75 1.96 -12.79
N GLU A 2 6.59 0.91 -12.70
CA GLU A 2 6.26 -0.42 -13.22
C GLU A 2 5.04 -1.09 -12.57
N GLY A 3 4.81 -0.88 -11.27
CA GLY A 3 3.64 -1.43 -10.57
C GLY A 3 2.30 -0.95 -11.13
N THR A 4 2.16 0.34 -11.43
CA THR A 4 0.96 0.92 -12.05
C THR A 4 0.73 0.37 -13.45
N LYS A 5 1.80 0.25 -14.26
CA LYS A 5 1.74 -0.36 -15.59
C LYS A 5 1.24 -1.80 -15.54
N HIS A 6 1.75 -2.60 -14.59
CA HIS A 6 1.31 -3.97 -14.41
C HIS A 6 -0.16 -4.07 -13.92
N LEU A 7 -0.62 -3.10 -13.13
CA LEU A 7 -1.95 -3.17 -12.51
C LEU A 7 -3.08 -2.59 -13.37
N ILE A 8 -2.81 -1.51 -14.11
CA ILE A 8 -3.83 -0.79 -14.90
C ILE A 8 -3.40 -0.49 -16.34
N GLY A 9 -2.23 -0.93 -16.78
CA GLY A 9 -1.75 -0.75 -18.16
C GLY A 9 -1.33 0.68 -18.53
N VAL A 10 -1.33 1.62 -17.58
CA VAL A 10 -0.97 3.02 -17.84
C VAL A 10 0.55 3.18 -17.87
N THR A 11 1.08 3.65 -19.01
CA THR A 11 2.52 3.81 -19.27
C THR A 11 2.99 5.26 -19.18
N HIS A 12 2.18 6.19 -19.67
CA HIS A 12 2.48 7.63 -19.69
C HIS A 12 1.71 8.35 -18.59
N LYS A 13 2.42 9.15 -17.79
CA LYS A 13 1.90 9.88 -16.62
C LYS A 13 1.12 8.98 -15.62
N PRO A 14 1.69 7.83 -15.21
CA PRO A 14 0.95 6.90 -14.37
C PRO A 14 0.72 7.48 -12.96
N PRO A 15 -0.47 7.29 -12.37
CA PRO A 15 -0.66 7.55 -10.95
C PRO A 15 0.17 6.59 -10.08
N ILE A 16 0.45 7.01 -8.86
CA ILE A 16 1.29 6.28 -7.90
C ILE A 16 0.50 6.11 -6.60
N ILE A 17 0.64 4.93 -5.99
CA ILE A 17 0.19 4.67 -4.62
C ILE A 17 1.34 5.06 -3.70
N ILE A 18 1.13 6.06 -2.84
CA ILE A 18 2.12 6.49 -1.86
C ILE A 18 1.97 5.65 -0.59
N ASP A 19 0.74 5.59 -0.07
CA ASP A 19 0.41 4.75 1.07
C ASP A 19 -0.96 4.09 0.86
N PRO A 20 -1.00 2.75 0.68
CA PRO A 20 -2.26 2.03 0.52
C PRO A 20 -3.10 1.99 1.80
N VAL A 21 -2.51 2.15 2.99
CA VAL A 21 -3.23 2.07 4.27
C VAL A 21 -4.12 3.29 4.44
N THR A 22 -3.54 4.48 4.26
CA THR A 22 -4.29 5.75 4.29
C THR A 22 -5.03 6.05 2.99
N SER A 23 -4.96 5.16 1.99
CA SER A 23 -5.49 5.42 0.64
C SER A 23 -4.93 6.71 0.02
N THR A 24 -3.64 6.98 0.25
CA THR A 24 -2.93 8.12 -0.30
C THR A 24 -2.43 7.78 -1.71
N TYR A 25 -3.08 8.36 -2.71
CA TYR A 25 -2.70 8.25 -4.12
C TYR A 25 -2.24 9.61 -4.63
N VAL A 26 -1.51 9.60 -5.73
CA VAL A 26 -1.05 10.84 -6.36
C VAL A 26 -0.97 10.65 -7.87
N PHE A 27 -1.28 11.70 -8.63
CA PHE A 27 -1.09 11.70 -10.08
C PHE A 27 -0.34 12.95 -10.55
N PRO A 28 0.46 12.83 -11.62
CA PRO A 28 1.20 13.96 -12.17
C PRO A 28 0.31 14.77 -13.13
N THR A 29 0.53 16.10 -13.19
CA THR A 29 -0.11 16.98 -14.17
C THR A 29 0.53 16.83 -15.56
N VAL A 30 1.86 16.96 -15.64
CA VAL A 30 2.64 16.77 -16.86
C VAL A 30 3.45 15.47 -16.81
N ALA A 31 4.39 15.29 -17.73
CA ALA A 31 5.27 14.14 -17.67
C ALA A 31 6.15 14.24 -16.40
N PRO A 32 6.35 13.15 -15.64
CA PRO A 32 7.23 13.16 -14.46
C PRO A 32 8.67 13.59 -14.74
N SER A 33 9.08 13.61 -16.00
CA SER A 33 10.39 14.07 -16.46
C SER A 33 10.49 15.59 -16.65
N SER A 34 9.37 16.31 -16.64
CA SER A 34 9.37 17.78 -16.75
C SER A 34 9.57 18.42 -15.38
N THR A 35 10.30 19.54 -15.35
CA THR A 35 10.50 20.37 -14.14
C THR A 35 9.22 21.02 -13.64
N GLU A 36 8.23 21.20 -14.51
CA GLU A 36 6.92 21.79 -14.21
C GLU A 36 5.91 20.74 -13.70
N CYS A 37 6.37 19.53 -13.40
CA CYS A 37 5.52 18.44 -12.94
C CYS A 37 5.00 18.68 -11.53
N ILE A 38 3.70 18.89 -11.42
CA ILE A 38 2.99 19.02 -10.15
C ILE A 38 2.30 17.68 -9.86
N TRP A 39 2.42 17.24 -8.61
CA TRP A 39 1.81 16.01 -8.12
C TRP A 39 0.59 16.35 -7.28
N ILE A 40 -0.57 15.84 -7.69
CA ILE A 40 -1.86 16.18 -7.09
C ILE A 40 -2.40 14.97 -6.35
N PHE A 41 -2.86 15.22 -5.12
CA PHE A 41 -3.45 14.24 -4.23
C PHE A 41 -4.99 14.30 -4.35
N PRO A 42 -5.63 13.36 -5.09
CA PRO A 42 -7.06 13.43 -5.36
C PRO A 42 -7.93 13.38 -4.10
N GLN A 43 -7.44 12.74 -3.04
CA GLN A 43 -8.18 12.61 -1.77
C GLN A 43 -8.37 13.94 -1.02
N HIS A 44 -7.62 14.98 -1.36
CA HIS A 44 -7.71 16.31 -0.74
C HIS A 44 -8.42 17.33 -1.64
N ILE A 45 -8.92 16.89 -2.80
CA ILE A 45 -9.68 17.75 -3.71
C ILE A 45 -11.11 17.83 -3.19
N LYS A 46 -11.60 19.05 -2.98
CA LYS A 46 -12.99 19.32 -2.63
C LYS A 46 -13.85 19.52 -3.87
N ASP A 47 -13.36 20.32 -4.82
CA ASP A 47 -14.06 20.62 -6.08
C ASP A 47 -13.04 21.06 -7.14
N TYR A 48 -13.42 21.00 -8.42
CA TYR A 48 -12.60 21.50 -9.52
C TYR A 48 -13.45 21.83 -10.75
N HIS A 49 -13.09 22.89 -11.48
CA HIS A 49 -13.81 23.30 -12.69
C HIS A 49 -12.88 23.98 -13.71
N ALA A 50 -13.35 24.07 -14.95
CA ALA A 50 -12.64 24.82 -16.00
C ALA A 50 -12.86 26.33 -15.81
N ILE A 51 -11.78 27.10 -15.86
CA ILE A 51 -11.83 28.57 -15.79
C ILE A 51 -11.43 29.25 -17.10
N GLY A 52 -10.97 28.48 -18.08
CA GLY A 52 -10.55 28.98 -19.39
C GLY A 52 -10.17 27.85 -20.34
N PHE A 53 -9.60 28.21 -21.49
CA PHE A 53 -9.10 27.22 -22.44
C PHE A 53 -7.86 26.54 -21.88
N ASN A 54 -7.93 25.22 -21.65
CA ASN A 54 -6.84 24.44 -21.06
C ASN A 54 -6.40 24.88 -19.65
N HIS A 55 -7.26 25.56 -18.88
CA HIS A 55 -6.98 25.87 -17.47
C HIS A 55 -8.05 25.27 -16.56
N THR A 56 -7.61 24.66 -15.46
CA THR A 56 -8.48 24.06 -14.45
C THR A 56 -8.15 24.67 -13.10
N LEU A 57 -9.18 25.15 -12.39
CA LEU A 57 -9.06 25.60 -11.01
C LEU A 57 -9.46 24.47 -10.08
N ILE A 58 -8.61 24.17 -9.12
CA ILE A 58 -8.82 23.14 -8.10
C ILE A 58 -9.04 23.82 -6.77
N THR A 59 -10.07 23.41 -6.05
CA THR A 59 -10.32 23.80 -4.67
C THR A 59 -10.01 22.62 -3.76
N PHE A 60 -9.09 22.79 -2.83
CA PHE A 60 -8.71 21.77 -1.87
C PHE A 60 -9.58 21.81 -0.61
N SER A 61 -9.51 20.76 0.21
CA SER A 61 -10.28 20.66 1.46
C SER A 61 -9.95 21.76 2.48
N ASN A 62 -8.75 22.35 2.41
CA ASN A 62 -8.33 23.49 3.22
C ASN A 62 -8.85 24.85 2.71
N MET A 63 -9.75 24.85 1.71
CA MET A 63 -10.29 26.03 1.03
C MET A 63 -9.29 26.82 0.18
N GLU A 64 -8.05 26.36 0.06
CA GLU A 64 -7.11 26.96 -0.89
C GLU A 64 -7.45 26.53 -2.30
N THR A 65 -7.24 27.45 -3.23
CA THR A 65 -7.43 27.21 -4.66
C THR A 65 -6.10 27.22 -5.39
N PHE A 66 -6.00 26.40 -6.43
CA PHE A 66 -4.80 26.28 -7.25
C PHE A 66 -5.17 26.10 -8.71
N GLU A 67 -4.60 26.94 -9.56
CA GLU A 67 -4.79 26.89 -11.00
C GLU A 67 -3.71 26.02 -11.64
N ILE A 68 -4.13 25.17 -12.59
CA ILE A 68 -3.23 24.36 -13.40
C ILE A 68 -3.46 24.59 -14.90
N ASP A 69 -2.36 24.59 -15.64
CA ASP A 69 -2.32 24.64 -17.10
C ASP A 69 -2.66 23.25 -17.69
N MET A 70 -3.88 22.82 -17.44
CA MET A 70 -4.42 21.57 -17.96
C MET A 70 -5.91 21.73 -18.27
N SER A 71 -6.35 21.13 -19.37
CA SER A 71 -7.78 21.01 -19.65
C SER A 71 -8.49 20.11 -18.63
N LEU A 72 -9.73 20.48 -18.30
CA LEU A 72 -10.59 19.72 -17.41
C LEU A 72 -10.73 18.25 -17.86
N ALA A 73 -10.79 18.00 -19.17
CA ALA A 73 -10.85 16.64 -19.71
C ALA A 73 -9.58 15.82 -19.39
N SER A 74 -8.39 16.43 -19.52
CA SER A 74 -7.13 15.76 -19.16
C SER A 74 -7.04 15.52 -17.66
N PHE A 75 -7.52 16.46 -16.87
CA PHE A 75 -7.58 16.35 -15.42
C PHE A 75 -8.50 15.19 -14.98
N ASN A 76 -9.70 15.13 -15.54
CA ASN A 76 -10.65 14.03 -15.34
C ASN A 76 -10.06 12.68 -15.69
N ASN A 77 -9.30 12.60 -16.79
CA ASN A 77 -8.62 11.37 -17.17
C ASN A 77 -7.59 10.92 -16.12
N GLN A 78 -6.83 11.87 -15.54
CA GLN A 78 -5.88 11.54 -14.48
C GLN A 78 -6.58 11.10 -13.18
N ILE A 79 -7.67 11.76 -12.80
CA ILE A 79 -8.53 11.35 -11.69
C ILE A 79 -9.07 9.92 -11.95
N ALA A 80 -9.67 9.67 -13.12
CA ALA A 80 -10.25 8.38 -13.47
C ALA A 80 -9.21 7.25 -13.47
N ARG A 81 -8.00 7.49 -14.00
CA ARG A 81 -6.89 6.53 -13.93
C ARG A 81 -6.48 6.23 -12.51
N THR A 82 -6.48 7.23 -11.63
CA THR A 82 -6.15 7.07 -10.22
C THR A 82 -7.22 6.27 -9.48
N SER A 83 -8.50 6.54 -9.74
CA SER A 83 -9.63 5.75 -9.22
C SER A 83 -9.56 4.29 -9.70
N MET A 84 -9.21 4.06 -10.96
CA MET A 84 -9.01 2.71 -11.50
C MET A 84 -7.84 1.99 -10.82
N LEU A 85 -6.73 2.70 -10.56
CA LEU A 85 -5.60 2.16 -9.79
C LEU A 85 -6.03 1.72 -8.40
N HIS A 86 -6.72 2.59 -7.68
CA HIS A 86 -7.24 2.31 -6.35
C HIS A 86 -8.16 1.07 -6.35
N MET A 87 -9.13 1.02 -7.27
CA MET A 87 -10.06 -0.10 -7.38
C MET A 87 -9.33 -1.43 -7.65
N LYS A 88 -8.42 -1.47 -8.63
CA LYS A 88 -7.68 -2.69 -8.98
C LYS A 88 -6.75 -3.13 -7.85
N PHE A 89 -6.11 -2.18 -7.17
CA PHE A 89 -5.26 -2.46 -6.04
C PHE A 89 -6.07 -3.07 -4.88
N SER A 90 -7.18 -2.44 -4.51
CA SER A 90 -8.09 -2.92 -3.46
C SER A 90 -8.65 -4.32 -3.76
N GLN A 91 -8.98 -4.61 -5.03
CA GLN A 91 -9.40 -5.96 -5.44
C GLN A 91 -8.30 -7.00 -5.21
N LYS A 92 -7.06 -6.72 -5.64
CA LYS A 92 -5.93 -7.63 -5.41
C LYS A 92 -5.64 -7.81 -3.91
N MET A 93 -5.74 -6.75 -3.13
CA MET A 93 -5.55 -6.80 -1.68
C MET A 93 -6.54 -7.75 -1.00
N ARG A 94 -7.84 -7.62 -1.29
CA ARG A 94 -8.87 -8.52 -0.76
C ARG A 94 -8.64 -9.98 -1.16
N MET A 95 -8.21 -10.21 -2.40
CA MET A 95 -7.84 -11.56 -2.85
C MET A 95 -6.66 -12.11 -2.05
N MET A 96 -5.64 -11.30 -1.77
CA MET A 96 -4.49 -11.73 -0.97
C MET A 96 -4.88 -12.06 0.47
N GLU A 97 -5.70 -11.24 1.11
CA GLU A 97 -6.19 -11.47 2.48
C GLU A 97 -7.00 -12.77 2.59
N SER A 98 -7.86 -13.05 1.60
CA SER A 98 -8.63 -14.29 1.55
C SER A 98 -7.75 -15.53 1.36
N ASN A 99 -6.69 -15.44 0.56
CA ASN A 99 -5.81 -16.58 0.26
C ASN A 99 -4.73 -16.80 1.34
N PHE A 100 -4.38 -15.75 2.09
CA PHE A 100 -3.35 -15.79 3.13
C PHE A 100 -3.82 -15.06 4.40
N PRO A 101 -4.72 -15.66 5.19
CA PRO A 101 -5.26 -15.05 6.40
C PRO A 101 -4.17 -14.71 7.44
N SER A 102 -3.09 -15.48 7.43
CA SER A 102 -1.89 -15.29 8.26
C SER A 102 -0.95 -14.19 7.74
N MET A 103 -1.30 -13.45 6.68
CA MET A 103 -0.48 -12.37 6.13
C MET A 103 -1.17 -11.01 6.31
N ASN A 104 -1.91 -10.86 7.42
CA ASN A 104 -2.52 -9.58 7.77
C ASN A 104 -1.42 -8.55 8.04
N ARG A 105 -1.30 -7.54 7.17
CA ARG A 105 -0.22 -6.55 7.19
C ARG A 105 -0.18 -5.73 8.48
N PHE A 106 -1.32 -5.64 9.18
CA PHE A 106 -1.47 -4.94 10.46
C PHE A 106 -1.10 -5.82 11.67
N PHE A 107 -1.17 -7.14 11.52
CA PHE A 107 -0.90 -8.12 12.57
C PHE A 107 -0.16 -9.31 11.97
N PRO A 108 1.16 -9.22 11.72
CA PRO A 108 1.92 -10.38 11.30
C PRO A 108 1.79 -11.46 12.38
N PRO A 109 1.54 -12.73 12.02
CA PRO A 109 1.52 -13.82 12.97
C PRO A 109 2.89 -13.84 13.65
N THR A 110 2.88 -13.96 14.96
CA THR A 110 4.07 -13.99 15.83
C THR A 110 5.06 -15.12 15.49
N THR A 111 4.74 -15.97 14.51
CA THR A 111 5.43 -17.22 14.19
C THR A 111 6.71 -17.06 13.37
N LEU A 112 7.06 -15.87 12.89
CA LEU A 112 8.35 -15.66 12.22
C LEU A 112 9.49 -15.25 13.18
N ALA A 113 9.16 -14.81 14.40
CA ALA A 113 10.14 -14.52 15.45
C ALA A 113 9.96 -15.38 16.71
N ALA A 114 8.80 -16.02 16.88
CA ALA A 114 8.65 -17.09 17.86
C ALA A 114 9.31 -18.35 17.30
N GLU A 115 10.38 -18.78 17.96
CA GLU A 115 10.97 -20.11 17.82
C GLU A 115 9.84 -21.16 17.69
N PRO A 116 9.96 -22.16 16.80
CA PRO A 116 8.92 -23.15 16.63
C PRO A 116 8.64 -23.77 18.00
N ARG A 117 7.43 -23.52 18.53
CA ARG A 117 7.01 -24.01 19.83
C ARG A 117 6.97 -25.53 19.72
N ARG A 118 8.09 -26.19 20.06
CA ARG A 118 8.16 -27.64 20.15
C ARG A 118 7.10 -28.02 21.17
N TYR A 119 6.06 -28.69 20.70
CA TYR A 119 5.12 -29.36 21.59
C TYR A 119 5.98 -30.32 22.41
N TYR A 120 6.11 -30.07 23.72
CA TYR A 120 6.56 -31.11 24.64
C TYR A 120 5.50 -32.20 24.57
N SER A 121 5.78 -33.22 23.76
CA SER A 121 5.13 -34.51 23.88
C SER A 121 5.36 -34.95 25.31
N THR A 122 4.28 -35.12 26.07
CA THR A 122 4.26 -35.72 27.40
C THR A 122 4.73 -37.17 27.26
N MET A 123 6.05 -37.36 27.19
CA MET A 123 6.66 -38.65 27.42
C MET A 123 6.60 -38.88 28.93
N LEU A 124 5.59 -39.64 29.35
CA LEU A 124 5.64 -40.36 30.62
C LEU A 124 6.99 -41.07 30.70
N PRO A 125 7.84 -40.79 31.69
CA PRO A 125 9.06 -41.53 31.85
C PRO A 125 8.72 -42.86 32.53
N ASN A 126 8.59 -43.93 31.74
CA ASN A 126 9.07 -45.22 32.21
C ASN A 126 10.59 -45.17 32.09
N ASN A 127 11.24 -44.67 33.14
CA ASN A 127 12.68 -44.80 33.29
C ASN A 127 12.93 -45.83 34.40
N GLU A 128 13.35 -47.02 33.98
CA GLU A 128 14.31 -47.81 34.74
C GLU A 128 15.47 -46.88 35.13
N GLU A 129 15.83 -46.87 36.42
CA GLU A 129 16.95 -46.10 36.95
C GLU A 129 18.28 -46.64 36.44
N PRO A 130 19.23 -45.75 36.07
CA PRO A 130 20.64 -46.07 36.16
C PRO A 130 21.31 -45.22 37.25
N ASN A 131 21.96 -45.94 38.17
CA ASN A 131 22.78 -45.52 39.30
C ASN A 131 23.56 -44.21 39.14
N ASP A 132 23.47 -43.39 40.18
CA ASP A 132 24.26 -42.18 40.43
C ASP A 132 25.70 -42.55 40.87
N PRO A 133 26.77 -41.97 40.29
CA PRO A 133 28.11 -42.07 40.86
C PRO A 133 28.27 -41.02 41.96
N GLN A 134 28.45 -41.49 43.19
CA GLN A 134 28.88 -40.67 44.33
C GLN A 134 30.25 -40.04 44.06
N ASP A 135 30.34 -38.71 44.18
CA ASP A 135 31.59 -38.04 44.52
C ASP A 135 31.96 -38.38 45.98
N PRO A 136 33.26 -38.55 46.27
CA PRO A 136 33.77 -37.92 47.47
C PRO A 136 35.08 -37.16 47.26
N GLU A 137 35.08 -35.97 47.86
CA GLU A 137 36.16 -35.15 48.39
C GLU A 137 37.53 -35.84 48.58
N GLN A 138 38.57 -35.30 47.93
CA GLN A 138 39.69 -34.55 48.53
C GLN A 138 40.73 -34.14 47.48
#